data_AF-A0A6G0A376-F1
#
_entry.id   AF-A0A6G0A376-F1
#
_cell.length_a   1.000
_cell.length_b   1.000
_cell.length_c   1.000
_cell.angle_alpha   90.00
_cell.angle_beta   90.00
_cell.angle_gamma   90.00
#
_symmetry.space_group_name_H-M   'P 1'
#
loop_
_entity.id
_entity.type
_entity.pdbx_description
1 polymer ?
#
loop_
_entity_poly.entity_id
_entity_poly.type
_entity_poly.pdbx_seq_one_letter_code
_entity_poly.pdbx_strand_id
1 'polypeptide(L)' 'MEPDRTAVPDVVGYAQALDELTSILDQLEDDTIDIDLLAERVERAAELITICRNRIDKARLKVEQIVAELEDDEEEADV' A
#
# COMPACT_ATOMS: atom_id res chain seq x y z
N MET A 1 1.39 -8.23 22.20
CA MET A 1 1.29 -8.01 20.74
C MET A 1 1.73 -6.59 20.51
N GLU A 2 2.96 -6.40 20.05
CA GLU A 2 3.56 -5.07 19.87
C GLU A 2 3.12 -4.54 18.50
N PRO A 3 2.38 -3.42 18.40
CA PRO A 3 2.29 -2.70 17.15
C PRO A 3 3.47 -1.71 17.12
N ASP A 4 4.66 -2.20 16.76
CA ASP A 4 5.69 -1.33 16.21
C ASP A 4 5.37 -1.11 14.73
N ARG A 5 5.11 0.15 14.37
CA ARG A 5 5.19 0.70 13.00
C ARG A 5 4.94 2.20 13.09
N THR A 6 6.03 2.95 13.28
CA THR A 6 6.22 4.32 12.80
C THR A 6 4.95 4.98 12.22
N ALA A 7 4.17 5.63 13.09
CA ALA A 7 3.01 6.42 12.73
C ALA A 7 3.48 7.68 11.99
N VAL A 8 3.40 7.66 10.65
CA VAL A 8 3.43 8.86 9.81
C VAL A 8 1.97 9.29 9.62
N PRO A 9 1.51 10.40 10.23
CA PRO A 9 0.10 10.62 10.54
C PRO A 9 -0.77 11.21 9.42
N ASP A 10 -0.45 11.03 8.13
CA ASP A 10 -1.25 11.67 7.06
C ASP A 10 -1.53 10.80 5.82
N VAL A 11 -0.96 9.58 5.73
CA VAL A 11 -1.14 8.72 4.55
C VAL A 11 -1.35 7.28 4.98
N VAL A 12 -2.59 6.79 4.91
CA VAL A 12 -3.01 5.40 5.25
C VAL A 12 -1.92 4.41 4.84
N GLY A 13 -1.19 3.88 5.83
CA GLY A 13 -0.08 2.97 5.60
C GLY A 13 -0.51 1.76 4.78
N TYR A 14 0.38 1.14 4.02
CA TYR A 14 0.05 -0.06 3.23
C TYR A 14 -0.64 -1.14 4.08
N ALA A 15 -0.18 -1.32 5.32
CA ALA A 15 -0.79 -2.25 6.28
C ALA A 15 -2.22 -1.83 6.70
N GLN A 16 -2.46 -0.53 6.89
CA GLN A 16 -3.79 -0.03 7.24
C GLN A 16 -4.76 -0.11 6.05
N ALA A 17 -4.28 0.16 4.85
CA ALA A 17 -5.07 0.02 3.62
C ALA A 17 -5.47 -1.44 3.39
N LEU A 18 -4.57 -2.39 3.68
CA LEU A 18 -4.90 -3.82 3.66
C LEU A 18 -5.94 -4.21 4.71
N ASP A 19 -5.82 -3.71 5.94
CA ASP A 19 -6.78 -3.99 7.02
C ASP A 19 -8.18 -3.46 6.69
N GLU A 20 -8.25 -2.24 6.13
CA GLU A 20 -9.49 -1.64 5.65
C GLU A 20 -10.08 -2.42 4.47
N LEU A 21 -9.25 -2.88 3.52
CA LEU A 21 -9.69 -3.74 2.41
C LEU A 21 -10.25 -5.08 2.91
N THR A 22 -9.64 -5.70 3.91
CA THR A 22 -10.16 -6.93 4.53
C THR A 22 -11.51 -6.68 5.21
N SER A 23 -11.64 -5.57 5.93
CA SER A 23 -12.92 -5.18 6.56
C SER A 23 -14.02 -4.87 5.54
N ILE A 24 -13.67 -4.32 4.37
CA ILE A 24 -14.61 -4.12 3.26
C ILE A 24 -15.02 -5.47 2.68
N LEU A 25 -14.08 -6.39 2.49
CA LEU A 25 -14.36 -7.73 1.97
C LEU A 25 -15.36 -8.49 2.85
N ASP A 26 -15.14 -8.48 4.17
CA ASP A 26 -16.01 -9.12 5.15
C ASP A 26 -17.45 -8.57 5.10
N GLN A 27 -17.59 -7.26 4.87
CA GLN A 27 -18.90 -6.61 4.71
C GLN A 27 -19.57 -6.91 3.36
N LEU A 28 -18.80 -7.16 2.31
CA LEU A 28 -19.32 -7.55 0.99
C LEU A 28 -19.82 -9.01 0.98
N GLU A 29 -19.30 -9.85 1.87
CA GLU A 29 -19.75 -11.24 2.06
C GLU A 29 -21.02 -11.33 2.92
N ASP A 30 -21.46 -10.24 3.54
CA ASP A 30 -22.71 -10.19 4.30
C ASP A 30 -23.93 -10.05 3.37
N ASP A 31 -24.78 -11.06 3.34
CA ASP A 31 -26.00 -11.11 2.51
C ASP A 31 -27.05 -10.03 2.86
N THR A 32 -26.87 -9.27 3.94
CA THR A 32 -27.82 -8.22 4.38
C THR A 32 -27.40 -6.81 3.97
N ILE A 33 -26.26 -6.66 3.30
CA ILE A 33 -25.77 -5.36 2.85
C ILE A 33 -26.66 -4.78 1.73
N ASP A 34 -26.94 -3.48 1.82
CA ASP A 34 -27.68 -2.76 0.79
C ASP A 34 -26.83 -2.60 -0.48
N ILE A 35 -27.46 -2.70 -1.67
CA ILE A 35 -26.77 -2.63 -2.96
C ILE A 35 -26.10 -1.27 -3.20
N ASP A 36 -26.68 -0.18 -2.70
CA ASP A 36 -26.09 1.15 -2.82
C ASP A 36 -24.84 1.25 -1.92
N LEU A 37 -24.92 0.70 -0.71
CA LEU A 37 -23.77 0.62 0.20
C LEU A 37 -22.66 -0.28 -0.37
N LEU A 38 -23.03 -1.37 -1.04
CA LEU A 38 -22.09 -2.27 -1.72
C LEU A 38 -21.27 -1.49 -2.76
N ALA A 39 -21.92 -0.65 -3.56
CA ALA A 39 -21.25 0.19 -4.56
C ALA A 39 -20.24 1.16 -3.90
N GLU A 40 -20.65 1.88 -2.86
CA GLU A 40 -19.76 2.80 -2.13
C GLU A 40 -18.55 2.06 -1.53
N ARG A 41 -18.73 0.85 -1.01
CA ARG A 41 -17.63 0.05 -0.45
C ARG A 41 -16.67 -0.45 -1.52
N VAL A 42 -17.17 -0.83 -2.69
CA VAL A 42 -16.33 -1.22 -3.83
C VAL A 42 -15.53 -0.03 -4.36
N GLU A 43 -16.14 1.16 -4.46
CA GLU A 43 -15.42 2.39 -4.84
C GLU A 43 -14.29 2.69 -3.86
N ARG A 44 -14.57 2.63 -2.56
CA ARG A 44 -13.57 2.81 -1.51
C ARG A 44 -12.43 1.80 -1.61
N ALA A 45 -12.74 0.54 -1.88
CA ALA A 45 -11.72 -0.50 -2.08
C ALA A 45 -10.84 -0.20 -3.30
N ALA A 46 -11.41 0.30 -4.40
CA ALA A 46 -10.66 0.68 -5.59
C ALA A 46 -9.66 1.83 -5.32
N GLU A 47 -10.07 2.81 -4.50
CA GLU A 47 -9.17 3.89 -4.04
C GLU A 47 -8.00 3.33 -3.22
N LEU A 48 -8.28 2.46 -2.24
CA LEU A 48 -7.26 1.84 -1.40
C LEU A 48 -6.27 1.01 -2.22
N ILE A 49 -6.76 0.25 -3.20
CA ILE A 49 -5.90 -0.51 -4.13
C ILE A 49 -4.97 0.43 -4.91
N THR A 50 -5.49 1.56 -5.37
CA THR A 50 -4.71 2.57 -6.09
C THR A 50 -3.59 3.14 -5.22
N ILE A 51 -3.90 3.45 -3.96
CA ILE A 51 -2.90 3.92 -2.98
C ILE A 51 -1.83 2.84 -2.75
N CYS A 52 -2.24 1.59 -2.55
CA CYS A 52 -1.34 0.46 -2.35
C CYS A 52 -0.37 0.29 -3.52
N ARG A 53 -0.87 0.30 -4.76
CA ARG A 53 -0.04 0.20 -5.97
C ARG A 53 0.98 1.33 -6.04
N ASN A 54 0.54 2.58 -5.88
CA ASN A 54 1.44 3.74 -5.88
C ASN A 54 2.56 3.62 -4.83
N ARG A 55 2.27 3.05 -3.65
CA ARG A 55 3.31 2.84 -2.63
C ARG A 55 4.30 1.76 -3.04
N ILE A 56 3.82 0.65 -3.62
CA ILE A 56 4.69 -0.41 -4.14
C ILE A 56 5.60 0.14 -5.24
N ASP A 57 5.05 0.91 -6.19
CA ASP A 57 5.83 1.54 -7.25
C ASP A 57 6.89 2.50 -6.69
N LYS A 58 6.53 3.35 -5.73
CA LYS A 58 7.49 4.24 -5.07
C LYS A 58 8.59 3.49 -4.33
N ALA A 59 8.23 2.41 -3.64
CA ALA A 59 9.20 1.58 -2.94
C ALA A 59 10.15 0.90 -3.93
N ARG A 60 9.62 0.38 -5.05
CA ARG A 60 10.41 -0.22 -6.12
C ARG A 60 11.39 0.78 -6.73
N LEU A 61 10.93 1.97 -7.10
CA LEU A 61 11.79 3.03 -7.63
C LEU A 61 12.92 3.40 -6.66
N LYS A 62 12.61 3.48 -5.36
CA LYS A 62 13.62 3.76 -4.34
C LYS A 62 14.67 2.65 -4.23
N VAL A 63 14.26 1.39 -4.35
CA VAL A 63 15.20 0.27 -4.37
C VAL A 63 16.06 0.32 -5.63
N GLU A 64 15.47 0.57 -6.81
CA GLU A 64 16.20 0.71 -8.07
C GLU A 64 17.22 1.84 -8.02
N GLN A 65 16.89 2.98 -7.40
CA GLN A 65 17.83 4.08 -7.17
C GLN A 65 19.01 3.67 -6.28
N ILE A 66 18.73 3.04 -5.13
CA ILE A 66 19.78 2.61 -4.21
C ILE A 66 20.73 1.59 -4.88
N VAL A 67 20.18 0.67 -5.68
CA VAL A 67 20.99 -0.32 -6.41
C VAL A 67 21.88 0.39 -7.44
N ALA A 68 21.34 1.33 -8.21
CA ALA A 68 22.12 2.08 -9.18
C ALA A 68 23.24 2.92 -8.52
N GLU A 69 22.94 3.58 -7.40
CA GLU A 69 23.96 4.32 -6.62
C GLU A 69 25.10 3.40 -6.17
N LEU A 70 24.79 2.18 -5.71
CA LEU A 70 25.80 1.19 -5.32
C LEU A 70 26.64 0.70 -6.51
N GLU A 71 26.04 0.50 -7.68
CA GLU A 71 26.76 0.08 -8.90
C GLU A 71 27.72 1.17 -9.41
N ASP A 72 27.29 2.45 -9.40
CA ASP A 72 28.14 3.60 -9.74
C ASP A 72 29.34 3.73 -8.77
N ASP A 73 29.12 3.58 -7.46
CA ASP A 73 30.17 3.60 -6.42
C ASP A 73 31.19 2.46 -6.60
N GLU A 74 30.77 1.28 -7.08
CA GLU A 74 31.63 0.12 -7.35
C GLU A 74 32.48 0.30 -8.62
N GLU A 75 31.96 0.94 -9.67
CA GLU A 75 32.70 1.21 -10.91
C GLU A 75 33.75 2.33 -10.73
N GLU A 76 33.52 3.34 -9.88
CA GLU A 76 34.54 4.35 -9.53
C GLU A 76 35.68 3.79 -8.66
N ALA A 77 35.49 2.66 -7.97
CA ALA A 77 36.49 2.06 -7.10
C ALA A 77 37.50 1.14 -7.83
N ASP A 78 37.19 0.69 -9.05
CA ASP A 78 38.05 -0.21 -9.86
C ASP A 78 38.84 0.54 -10.97
N VAL A 79 38.71 1.87 -11.08
CA VAL A 79 39.42 2.77 -12.05
C VAL A 79 40.51 3.59 -11.36
#